data_AF-A0A507WFC9-F1
#
_entry.id   AF-A0A507WFC9-F1
#
_cell.length_a   1.000
_cell.length_b   1.000
_cell.length_c   1.000
_cell.angle_alpha   90.00
_cell.angle_beta   90.00
_cell.angle_gamma   90.00
#
_symmetry.space_group_name_H-M   'P 1'
#
loop_
_entity.id
_entity.type
_entity.pdbx_description
1 polymer ?
#
loop_
_entity_poly.entity_id
_entity_poly.type
_entity_poly.pdbx_seq_one_letter_code
_entity_poly.pdbx_strand_id
1 'polypeptide(L)'
;MINQFNFLIATAITLFLVFVTVTIHYEVLRLISEIIPKLKMQPRVRILVVIYGAFFAHTLEVWVFALAYYLLSTHLAMGAFHGLGTTDFFDFVYFSVVVYTSVGFGDILPQGHLRLIAGVEGLAGLLMIGWSASFTYLMMEKLWLDHRKPPKK
;
A
#
# COMPACT_ATOMS: atom_id res chain seq x y z
N MET A 1 19.95 10.08 25.49
CA MET A 1 20.53 10.19 24.13
C MET A 1 20.11 9.06 23.21
N ILE A 2 20.26 7.79 23.59
CA ILE A 2 19.91 6.62 22.74
C ILE A 2 18.46 6.66 22.21
N ASN A 3 17.48 7.00 23.06
CA ASN A 3 16.08 7.10 22.62
C ASN A 3 15.81 8.21 21.59
N GLN A 4 16.55 9.33 21.64
CA GLN A 4 16.42 10.40 20.64
C GLN A 4 17.04 9.97 19.31
N PHE A 5 18.17 9.27 19.35
CA PHE A 5 18.81 8.72 18.15
C PHE A 5 17.94 7.65 17.47
N ASN A 6 17.36 6.72 18.23
CA ASN A 6 16.43 5.72 17.70
C ASN A 6 15.16 6.36 17.11
N PHE A 7 14.66 7.44 17.72
CA PHE A 7 13.54 8.19 17.13
C PHE A 7 13.88 8.81 15.77
N LEU A 8 15.08 9.37 15.60
CA LEU A 8 15.55 9.91 14.32
C LEU A 8 15.69 8.80 13.27
N ILE A 9 16.24 7.64 13.65
CA ILE A 9 16.33 6.47 12.76
C ILE A 9 14.92 6.03 12.33
N ALA A 10 13.99 5.89 13.27
CA ALA A 10 12.61 5.51 12.96
C ALA A 10 11.96 6.50 12.00
N THR A 11 12.21 7.79 12.19
CA THR A 11 11.71 8.86 11.30
C THR A 11 12.31 8.74 9.90
N ALA A 12 13.63 8.56 9.78
CA ALA A 12 14.30 8.39 8.49
C ALA A 12 13.79 7.15 7.74
N ILE A 13 13.61 6.04 8.45
CA ILE A 13 13.03 4.81 7.89
C ILE A 13 11.58 5.05 7.44
N THR A 14 10.78 5.72 8.26
CA THR A 14 9.38 6.03 7.92
C THR A 14 9.29 6.86 6.63
N LEU A 15 10.12 7.90 6.50
CA LEU A 15 10.18 8.73 5.29
C LEU A 15 10.60 7.91 4.06
N PHE A 16 11.58 7.02 4.23
CA PHE A 16 12.01 6.11 3.18
C PHE A 16 10.90 5.14 2.76
N LEU A 17 10.17 4.55 3.70
CA LEU A 17 9.04 3.67 3.40
C LEU A 17 7.95 4.40 2.63
N VAL A 18 7.57 5.62 3.05
CA VAL A 18 6.61 6.45 2.32
C VAL A 18 7.09 6.72 0.89
N PHE A 19 8.37 7.07 0.71
CA PHE A 19 8.95 7.28 -0.63
C PHE A 19 8.86 6.03 -1.51
N VAL A 20 9.21 4.86 -0.97
CA VAL A 20 9.12 3.58 -1.69
C VAL A 20 7.67 3.26 -2.04
N THR A 21 6.74 3.36 -1.09
CA THR A 21 5.30 3.13 -1.29
C THR A 21 4.75 4.01 -2.40
N VAL A 22 4.99 5.32 -2.34
CA VAL A 22 4.52 6.27 -3.36
C VAL A 22 5.11 5.96 -4.74
N THR A 23 6.38 5.58 -4.80
CA THR A 23 7.06 5.23 -6.06
C THR A 23 6.49 3.94 -6.66
N ILE A 24 6.29 2.89 -5.85
CA ILE A 24 5.65 1.64 -6.29
C ILE A 24 4.25 1.94 -6.84
N HIS A 25 3.45 2.68 -6.07
CA HIS A 25 2.10 3.02 -6.46
C HIS A 25 2.06 3.76 -7.80
N TYR A 26 2.88 4.81 -7.90
CA TYR A 26 3.00 5.62 -9.10
C TYR A 26 3.40 4.80 -10.32
N GLU A 27 4.44 3.96 -10.22
CA GLU A 27 4.91 3.17 -11.36
C GLU A 27 3.87 2.13 -11.80
N VAL A 28 3.16 1.49 -10.87
CA VAL A 28 2.08 0.56 -11.24
C VAL A 28 0.96 1.29 -11.97
N LEU A 29 0.47 2.42 -11.45
CA LEU A 29 -0.57 3.20 -12.10
C LEU A 29 -0.12 3.75 -13.47
N ARG A 30 1.12 4.21 -13.56
CA ARG A 30 1.74 4.66 -14.82
C ARG A 30 1.77 3.53 -15.84
N LEU A 31 2.28 2.35 -15.48
CA LEU A 31 2.33 1.19 -16.36
C LEU A 31 0.93 0.77 -16.83
N ILE A 32 -0.05 0.74 -15.93
CA ILE A 32 -1.46 0.50 -16.27
C ILE A 32 -1.93 1.55 -17.29
N SER A 33 -1.66 2.84 -17.05
CA SER A 33 -2.08 3.92 -17.95
C SER A 33 -1.47 3.82 -19.36
N GLU A 34 -0.24 3.29 -19.47
CA GLU A 34 0.47 3.12 -20.74
C GLU A 34 0.06 1.83 -21.48
N ILE A 35 -0.27 0.76 -20.75
CA ILE A 35 -0.59 -0.57 -21.30
C ILE A 35 -2.06 -0.67 -21.70
N ILE A 36 -2.98 -0.21 -20.84
CA ILE A 36 -4.44 -0.38 -21.03
C ILE A 36 -4.94 0.10 -22.40
N PRO A 37 -4.53 1.27 -22.93
CA PRO A 37 -4.99 1.74 -24.24
C PRO A 37 -4.55 0.85 -25.41
N LYS A 38 -3.46 0.09 -25.24
CA LYS A 38 -2.86 -0.77 -26.28
C LYS A 38 -3.50 -2.16 -26.31
N LEU A 39 -4.22 -2.57 -25.27
CA LEU A 39 -4.84 -3.89 -25.18
C LEU A 39 -6.05 -4.01 -26.11
N LYS A 40 -6.03 -5.00 -27.01
CA LYS A 40 -7.15 -5.38 -27.88
C LYS A 40 -8.19 -6.22 -27.13
N MET A 41 -8.79 -5.65 -26.10
CA MET A 41 -9.79 -6.31 -25.24
C MET A 41 -11.07 -5.48 -25.16
N GLN A 42 -12.17 -6.12 -24.74
CA GLN A 42 -13.42 -5.42 -24.50
C GLN A 42 -13.24 -4.35 -23.40
N PRO A 43 -13.88 -3.18 -23.52
CA PRO A 43 -13.76 -2.10 -22.53
C PRO A 43 -14.03 -2.54 -21.08
N ARG A 44 -14.97 -3.46 -20.86
CA ARG A 44 -15.28 -4.03 -19.53
C ARG A 44 -14.08 -4.74 -18.90
N VAL A 45 -13.34 -5.53 -19.68
CA VAL A 45 -12.19 -6.29 -19.18
C VAL A 45 -11.03 -5.36 -18.86
N ARG A 46 -10.85 -4.27 -19.62
CA ARG A 46 -9.82 -3.26 -19.34
C ARG A 46 -10.00 -2.63 -17.95
N ILE A 47 -11.25 -2.37 -17.53
CA ILE A 47 -11.52 -1.84 -16.19
C ILE A 47 -11.18 -2.85 -15.09
N LEU A 48 -11.46 -4.14 -15.31
CA LEU A 48 -11.03 -5.17 -14.36
C LEU A 48 -9.50 -5.17 -14.20
N VAL A 49 -8.74 -5.06 -15.30
CA VAL A 49 -7.28 -4.98 -15.23
C VAL A 49 -6.80 -3.75 -14.44
N VAL A 50 -7.46 -2.59 -14.59
CA VAL A 50 -7.17 -1.40 -13.78
C VAL A 50 -7.39 -1.66 -12.29
N ILE A 51 -8.55 -2.21 -11.92
CA ILE A 51 -8.89 -2.49 -10.51
C ILE A 51 -7.92 -3.51 -9.90
N TYR A 52 -7.71 -4.65 -10.56
CA TYR A 52 -6.79 -5.68 -10.06
C TYR A 52 -5.34 -5.19 -10.01
N GLY A 53 -4.92 -4.33 -10.95
CA GLY A 53 -3.61 -3.71 -10.92
C GLY A 53 -3.42 -2.78 -9.72
N ALA A 54 -4.43 -1.98 -9.37
CA ALA A 54 -4.40 -1.16 -8.15
C ALA A 54 -4.35 -2.02 -6.87
N PHE A 55 -5.14 -3.10 -6.79
CA PHE A 55 -5.06 -4.06 -5.69
C PHE A 55 -3.69 -4.72 -5.56
N PHE A 56 -3.04 -5.03 -6.68
CA PHE A 56 -1.68 -5.56 -6.69
C PHE A 56 -0.67 -4.55 -6.14
N ALA A 57 -0.76 -3.27 -6.52
CA ALA A 57 0.07 -2.20 -5.94
C ALA A 57 -0.09 -2.14 -4.42
N HIS A 58 -1.33 -2.08 -3.93
CA HIS A 58 -1.61 -2.06 -2.49
C HIS A 58 -1.06 -3.29 -1.75
N THR A 59 -1.11 -4.47 -2.37
CA THR A 59 -0.53 -5.69 -1.79
C THR A 59 0.98 -5.57 -1.61
N LEU A 60 1.70 -5.05 -2.62
CA LEU A 60 3.14 -4.83 -2.53
C LEU A 60 3.49 -3.78 -1.46
N GLU A 61 2.71 -2.70 -1.38
CA GLU A 61 2.92 -1.63 -0.41
C GLU A 61 2.74 -2.11 1.02
N VAL A 62 1.71 -2.91 1.29
CA VAL A 62 1.52 -3.61 2.59
C VAL A 62 2.74 -4.49 2.89
N TRP A 63 3.23 -5.27 1.93
CA TRP A 63 4.39 -6.13 2.17
C TRP A 63 5.68 -5.35 2.47
N VAL A 64 5.84 -4.15 1.89
CA VAL A 64 6.96 -3.26 2.22
C VAL A 64 6.91 -2.84 3.70
N PHE A 65 5.75 -2.43 4.21
CA PHE A 65 5.60 -2.09 5.62
C PHE A 65 5.72 -3.31 6.53
N ALA A 66 5.10 -4.44 6.18
CA ALA A 66 5.20 -5.69 6.93
C ALA A 66 6.66 -6.16 7.08
N LEU A 67 7.44 -6.11 6.01
CA LEU A 67 8.87 -6.43 6.04
C LEU A 67 9.63 -5.45 6.95
N ALA A 68 9.32 -4.16 6.90
CA ALA A 68 9.94 -3.18 7.78
C ALA A 68 9.63 -3.46 9.26
N TYR A 69 8.39 -3.78 9.60
CA TYR A 69 8.01 -4.15 10.96
C TYR A 69 8.74 -5.40 11.44
N TYR A 70 8.79 -6.44 10.59
CA TYR A 70 9.52 -7.66 10.89
C TYR A 70 10.98 -7.35 11.22
N LEU A 71 11.70 -6.67 10.32
CA LEU A 71 13.12 -6.37 10.50
C LEU A 71 13.41 -5.46 11.70
N LEU A 72 12.57 -4.44 11.91
CA LEU A 72 12.77 -3.48 13.01
C LEU A 72 12.48 -4.09 14.38
N SER A 73 11.49 -4.97 14.46
CA SER A 73 11.12 -5.68 15.68
C SER A 73 12.13 -6.78 16.02
N THR A 74 12.59 -7.58 15.05
CA THR A 74 13.42 -8.76 15.31
C THR A 74 14.92 -8.47 15.36
N HIS A 75 15.43 -7.54 14.55
CA HIS A 75 16.88 -7.32 14.40
C HIS A 75 17.38 -6.03 15.04
N LEU A 76 16.56 -4.98 15.08
CA LEU A 76 16.98 -3.64 15.52
C LEU A 76 16.45 -3.26 16.91
N ALA A 77 15.62 -4.10 17.54
CA ALA A 77 15.01 -3.86 18.84
C ALA A 77 14.36 -2.46 18.97
N MET A 78 13.79 -1.95 17.87
CA MET A 78 13.21 -0.60 17.78
C MET A 78 11.81 -0.51 18.40
N GLY A 79 11.24 -1.66 18.73
CA GLY A 79 9.95 -1.83 19.37
C GLY A 79 9.59 -3.30 19.38
N ALA A 80 8.38 -3.59 19.85
CA ALA A 80 7.82 -4.92 19.87
C ALA A 80 6.32 -4.82 19.52
N PHE A 81 5.70 -5.98 19.33
CA PHE A 81 4.26 -6.09 19.20
C PHE A 81 3.69 -6.80 20.42
N HIS A 82 2.48 -6.40 20.81
CA HIS A 82 1.70 -7.07 21.84
C HIS A 82 0.36 -7.49 21.23
N GLY A 83 -0.10 -8.70 21.52
CA GLY A 83 -1.33 -9.24 20.93
C GLY A 83 -1.25 -10.73 20.60
N LEU A 84 -2.31 -11.24 19.99
CA LEU A 84 -2.39 -12.61 19.47
C LEU A 84 -1.43 -12.78 18.29
N GLY A 85 -0.63 -13.85 18.29
CA GLY A 85 0.29 -14.19 17.20
C GLY A 85 1.24 -13.03 16.88
N THR A 86 2.34 -12.86 17.62
CA THR A 86 3.29 -11.75 17.36
C THR A 86 4.69 -12.26 17.06
N THR A 87 4.78 -13.47 16.52
CA THR A 87 6.05 -14.17 16.27
C THR A 87 6.29 -14.49 14.81
N ASP A 88 5.24 -14.62 13.99
CA ASP A 88 5.37 -15.07 12.61
C ASP A 88 5.32 -13.91 11.62
N PHE A 89 5.98 -14.05 10.47
CA PHE A 89 5.98 -13.02 9.42
C PHE A 89 4.57 -12.62 8.98
N PHE A 90 3.64 -13.59 8.94
CA PHE A 90 2.25 -13.36 8.55
C PHE A 90 1.49 -12.45 9.52
N ASP A 91 1.89 -12.39 10.78
CA ASP A 91 1.30 -11.50 11.78
C ASP A 91 1.65 -10.03 11.47
N PHE A 92 2.87 -9.77 11.01
CA PHE A 92 3.29 -8.44 10.55
C PHE A 92 2.58 -8.02 9.26
N VAL A 93 2.33 -8.96 8.35
CA VAL A 93 1.52 -8.72 7.15
C VAL A 93 0.09 -8.37 7.54
N TYR A 94 -0.52 -9.15 8.43
CA TYR A 94 -1.86 -8.88 8.95
C TYR A 94 -1.95 -7.51 9.63
N PHE A 95 -1.01 -7.19 10.53
CA PHE A 95 -0.94 -5.89 11.18
C PHE A 95 -0.84 -4.75 10.16
N SER A 96 0.07 -4.87 9.18
CA SER A 96 0.24 -3.89 8.12
C SER A 96 -1.04 -3.68 7.30
N VAL A 97 -1.75 -4.76 6.91
CA VAL A 97 -3.06 -4.63 6.24
C VAL A 97 -4.04 -3.81 7.09
N VAL A 98 -4.18 -4.16 8.37
CA VAL A 98 -5.13 -3.53 9.30
C VAL A 98 -4.83 -2.04 9.49
N VAL A 99 -3.56 -1.67 9.57
CA VAL A 99 -3.12 -0.28 9.70
C VAL A 99 -3.27 0.48 8.38
N TYR A 100 -2.73 -0.06 7.29
CA TYR A 100 -2.74 0.56 5.96
C TYR A 100 -4.17 0.86 5.48
N THR A 101 -5.11 -0.05 5.75
CA THR A 101 -6.52 0.12 5.39
C THR A 101 -7.33 0.94 6.40
N SER A 102 -6.69 1.43 7.46
CA SER A 102 -7.30 2.16 8.58
C SER A 102 -8.39 1.40 9.34
N VAL A 103 -8.43 0.07 9.23
CA VAL A 103 -9.43 -0.78 9.91
C VAL A 103 -9.20 -0.81 11.42
N GLY A 104 -7.95 -0.97 11.87
CA GLY A 104 -7.57 -0.81 13.27
C GLY A 104 -8.27 -1.73 14.27
N PHE A 105 -8.30 -3.06 14.05
CA PHE A 105 -8.97 -4.01 14.95
C PHE A 105 -8.46 -3.98 16.40
N GLY A 106 -7.22 -3.58 16.64
CA GLY A 106 -6.66 -3.39 17.99
C GLY A 106 -6.27 -4.69 18.71
N ASP A 107 -6.24 -5.80 18.00
CA ASP A 107 -5.81 -7.13 18.44
C ASP A 107 -4.28 -7.31 18.43
N ILE A 108 -3.59 -6.57 17.56
CA ILE A 108 -2.13 -6.41 17.55
C ILE A 108 -1.78 -4.93 17.71
N LEU A 109 -0.94 -4.61 18.70
CA LEU A 109 -0.57 -3.24 19.06
C LEU A 109 0.96 -3.02 18.99
N PRO A 110 1.44 -2.01 18.25
CA PRO A 110 2.85 -1.69 18.17
C PRO A 110 3.32 -0.96 19.44
N GLN A 111 4.55 -1.24 19.85
CA GLN A 111 5.21 -0.61 20.99
C GLN A 111 6.48 0.12 20.57
N GLY A 112 6.96 1.03 21.42
CA GLY A 112 8.18 1.79 21.18
C GLY A 112 8.09 2.67 19.93
N HIS A 113 9.16 2.70 19.13
CA HIS A 113 9.25 3.57 17.95
C HIS A 113 8.41 3.08 16.76
N LEU A 114 7.95 1.83 16.76
CA LEU A 114 7.07 1.29 15.71
C LEU A 114 5.71 2.01 15.64
N ARG A 115 5.29 2.65 16.74
CA ARG A 115 4.07 3.47 16.78
C ARG A 115 4.09 4.62 15.77
N LEU A 116 5.26 5.22 15.53
CA LEU A 116 5.43 6.28 14.53
C LEU A 116 5.16 5.73 13.12
N ILE A 117 5.77 4.58 12.81
CA ILE A 117 5.64 3.93 11.50
C ILE A 117 4.19 3.54 11.27
N ALA A 118 3.52 2.95 12.25
CA ALA A 118 2.09 2.58 12.14
C ALA A 118 1.17 3.79 11.92
N GLY A 119 1.41 4.90 12.64
CA GLY A 119 0.65 6.12 12.42
C GLY A 119 0.80 6.67 11.00
N VAL A 120 2.03 6.65 10.47
CA VAL A 120 2.31 7.16 9.11
C VAL A 120 1.86 6.18 8.03
N GLU A 121 1.96 4.86 8.25
CA GLU A 121 1.44 3.84 7.35
C GLU A 121 -0.07 4.02 7.13
N GLY A 122 -0.84 4.22 8.19
CA GLY A 122 -2.28 4.46 8.07
C GLY A 122 -2.60 5.69 7.22
N LEU A 123 -1.82 6.78 7.39
CA LEU A 123 -1.96 7.97 6.54
C LEU A 123 -1.56 7.71 5.08
N ALA A 124 -0.46 7.01 4.86
CA ALA A 124 0.03 6.67 3.53
C ALA A 124 -0.96 5.77 2.79
N GLY A 125 -1.49 4.73 3.46
CA GLY A 125 -2.47 3.81 2.89
C GLY A 125 -3.78 4.50 2.51
N LEU A 126 -4.31 5.37 3.38
CA LEU A 126 -5.46 6.22 3.05
C LEU A 126 -5.23 7.07 1.79
N LEU A 127 -4.05 7.69 1.67
CA LEU A 127 -3.70 8.51 0.51
C LEU A 127 -3.62 7.66 -0.78
N MET A 128 -2.96 6.51 -0.74
CA MET A 128 -2.83 5.62 -1.91
C MET A 128 -4.18 5.04 -2.32
N ILE A 129 -5.03 4.63 -1.37
CA ILE A 129 -6.40 4.15 -1.65
C ILE A 129 -7.22 5.26 -2.33
N GLY A 130 -7.13 6.50 -1.83
CA GLY A 130 -7.79 7.66 -2.45
C GLY A 130 -7.28 7.96 -3.86
N TRP A 131 -5.98 7.80 -4.10
CA TRP A 131 -5.39 7.96 -5.43
C TRP A 131 -5.88 6.86 -6.38
N SER A 132 -5.88 5.59 -5.95
CA SER A 132 -6.44 4.47 -6.72
C SER A 132 -7.89 4.69 -7.12
N ALA A 133 -8.73 5.18 -6.20
CA ALA A 133 -10.14 5.48 -6.50
C ALA A 133 -10.26 6.56 -7.57
N SER A 134 -9.51 7.65 -7.43
CA SER A 134 -9.49 8.77 -8.39
C SER A 134 -8.98 8.32 -9.77
N PHE A 135 -7.89 7.56 -9.80
CA PHE A 135 -7.33 7.00 -11.03
C PHE A 135 -8.31 6.06 -11.73
N THR A 136 -8.96 5.17 -10.97
CA THR A 136 -9.96 4.23 -11.51
C THR A 136 -11.13 5.00 -12.12
N TYR A 137 -11.61 6.05 -11.45
CA TYR A 137 -12.67 6.92 -12.00
C TYR A 137 -12.26 7.55 -13.34
N LEU A 138 -11.07 8.15 -13.42
CA LEU A 138 -10.55 8.73 -14.67
C LEU A 138 -10.41 7.69 -15.78
N MET A 139 -9.98 6.47 -15.44
CA MET A 139 -9.90 5.37 -16.40
C MET A 139 -11.27 4.89 -16.86
N MET A 140 -12.26 4.83 -15.96
CA MET A 140 -13.65 4.52 -16.31
C MET A 140 -14.24 5.54 -17.27
N GLU A 141 -14.08 6.83 -16.99
CA GLU A 141 -14.55 7.91 -17.86
C GLU A 141 -13.94 7.78 -19.28
N LYS A 142 -12.62 7.61 -19.35
CA LYS A 142 -11.90 7.45 -20.62
C LYS A 142 -12.35 6.22 -21.41
N LEU A 143 -12.56 5.08 -20.73
CA LEU A 143 -12.94 3.81 -21.38
C LEU A 143 -14.43 3.70 -21.69
N TRP A 144 -15.29 4.53 -21.09
CA TRP A 144 -16.72 4.57 -21.40
C TRP A 144 -16.98 5.04 -22.84
N LEU A 145 -16.14 5.92 -23.37
CA LEU A 145 -16.22 6.40 -24.75
C LEU A 145 -16.08 5.26 -25.77
N ASP A 146 -15.35 4.21 -25.43
CA ASP A 146 -15.19 3.03 -26.29
C ASP A 146 -16.42 2.10 -26.27
N HIS A 147 -17.26 2.14 -25.23
CA HIS A 147 -18.53 1.38 -25.21
C HIS A 147 -19.57 1.93 -26.21
N ARG A 148 -19.46 3.20 -26.59
CA ARG A 148 -20.39 3.86 -27.51
C ARG A 148 -20.09 3.58 -28.98
N LYS A 149 -18.94 2.94 -29.31
CA LYS A 149 -18.58 2.62 -30.68
C LYS A 149 -19.28 1.33 -31.11
N PRO A 150 -20.02 1.32 -32.24
CA PRO A 150 -20.63 0.09 -32.74
C PRO A 150 -19.53 -0.95 -33.01
N PRO A 151 -19.82 -2.25 -32.80
CA PRO A 151 -18.85 -3.30 -33.09
C PRO A 151 -18.37 -3.17 -34.53
N LYS A 152 -17.04 -3.19 -34.74
CA LYS A 152 -16.47 -3.27 -36.09
C LYS A 152 -16.91 -4.60 -36.68
N LYS A 153 -17.76 -4.54 -37.71
CA LYS A 153 -18.13 -5.70 -38.54
C LYS A 153 -16.91 -6.25 -39.25
#